data_AF-A0A1C9H9X9-F1
#
_entry.id   AF-A0A1C9H9X9-F1
#
_cell.length_a   1.000
_cell.length_b   1.000
_cell.length_c   1.000
_cell.angle_alpha   90.00
_cell.angle_beta   90.00
_cell.angle_gamma   90.00
#
_symmetry.space_group_name_H-M   'P 1'
#
loop_
_entity.id
_entity.type
_entity.pdbx_description
1 polymer ?
#
loop_
_entity_poly.entity_id
_entity_poly.type
_entity_poly.pdbx_seq_one_letter_code
_entity_poly.pdbx_strand_id
1 'polypeptide(L)'
;MTATLACKRGESRLRSSLEQGVLMEENAEISPQGWEQYHSLLNTVDGTLAALLRLADRDAETLTRCLVPELEPLWELCWAKMNVQPTLNESLENAAAPYRPLLPQPYLPAFYRLLGLHFFHCGSKPGQRALLVKAAQAPYSNFQAQRALVEQYLADLGKDPAALSFALVMAKKAAAVHHTPGYVLLAKSQFDIGCYLHDSDRERSEMFFEQAYKNLVIAEVLQPYCQNSLHNAYHGLGIIQSNGFGLATISDLQTHFVRFIEGRGLKLNVLEMNDQGLREGKALVQTFYRPTQAGKQPLFKKSKISFNESCENTYSF
;
A
#
# COMPACT_ATOMS: atom_id res chain seq x y z
N MET A 1 19.49 9.43 28.72
CA MET A 1 18.69 10.58 29.21
C MET A 1 18.73 11.82 28.28
N THR A 2 19.73 11.97 27.41
CA THR A 2 19.86 13.12 26.48
C THR A 2 18.94 13.07 25.25
N ALA A 3 18.62 11.88 24.71
CA ALA A 3 17.72 11.72 23.56
C ALA A 3 16.24 12.09 23.88
N THR A 4 15.80 11.83 25.11
CA THR A 4 14.43 12.14 25.58
C THR A 4 14.20 13.64 25.74
N LEU A 5 15.25 14.41 26.07
CA LEU A 5 15.19 15.87 26.20
C LEU A 5 15.20 16.60 24.84
N ALA A 6 15.90 16.05 23.85
CA ALA A 6 15.88 16.57 22.48
C ALA A 6 14.50 16.35 21.81
N CYS A 7 13.87 15.20 22.05
CA CYS A 7 12.51 14.91 21.57
C CYS A 7 11.49 15.88 22.17
N LYS A 8 11.53 16.09 23.50
CA LYS A 8 10.62 17.03 24.19
C LYS A 8 10.81 18.49 23.77
N ARG A 9 12.05 18.94 23.49
CA ARG A 9 12.30 20.29 22.96
C ARG A 9 11.83 20.45 21.52
N GLY A 10 11.98 19.43 20.69
CA GLY A 10 11.46 19.40 19.32
C GLY A 10 9.93 19.42 19.29
N GLU A 11 9.29 18.60 20.14
CA GLU A 11 7.84 18.54 20.33
C GLU A 11 7.27 19.87 20.83
N SER A 12 7.89 20.52 21.81
CA SER A 12 7.46 21.83 22.31
C SER A 12 7.58 22.93 21.26
N ARG A 13 8.61 22.90 20.40
CA ARG A 13 8.76 23.85 19.28
C ARG A 13 7.75 23.59 18.17
N LEU A 14 7.57 22.33 17.75
CA LEU A 14 6.56 21.95 16.76
C LEU A 14 5.15 22.30 17.24
N ARG A 15 4.85 22.00 18.51
CA ARG A 15 3.57 22.33 19.14
C ARG A 15 3.37 23.84 19.24
N SER A 16 4.39 24.60 19.67
CA SER A 16 4.33 26.07 19.67
C SER A 16 4.18 26.66 18.26
N SER A 17 4.81 26.08 17.24
CA SER A 17 4.68 26.53 15.84
C SER A 17 3.33 26.15 15.23
N LEU A 18 2.79 24.97 15.57
CA LEU A 18 1.44 24.55 15.19
C LEU A 18 0.38 25.35 15.95
N GLU A 19 0.58 25.66 17.23
CA GLU A 19 -0.29 26.52 18.02
C GLU A 19 -0.22 27.97 17.54
N GLN A 20 0.95 28.50 17.16
CA GLN A 20 1.06 29.82 16.52
C GLN A 20 0.43 29.85 15.11
N GLY A 21 0.47 28.74 14.37
CA GLY A 21 -0.22 28.60 13.09
C GLY A 21 -1.73 28.39 13.21
N VAL A 22 -2.21 27.79 14.31
CA VAL A 22 -3.63 27.46 14.54
C VAL A 22 -4.37 28.50 15.40
N LEU A 23 -3.67 29.28 16.22
CA LEU A 23 -4.24 30.45 16.93
C LEU A 23 -4.52 31.64 16.00
N MET A 24 -4.29 31.50 14.69
CA MET A 24 -4.91 32.36 13.69
C MET A 24 -6.34 31.82 13.42
N GLU A 25 -7.24 32.08 14.37
CA GLU A 25 -8.63 31.62 14.32
C GLU A 25 -9.43 32.18 13.13
N GLU A 26 -10.30 31.30 12.63
CA GLU A 26 -11.60 31.52 11.97
C GLU A 26 -11.76 32.76 11.07
N ASN A 27 -11.58 32.52 9.76
CA ASN A 27 -11.83 33.42 8.61
C ASN A 27 -10.66 34.26 8.09
N ALA A 28 -9.44 34.10 8.58
CA ALA A 28 -8.27 34.73 7.98
C ALA A 28 -7.63 33.82 6.92
N GLU A 29 -7.58 34.27 5.67
CA GLU A 29 -6.68 33.71 4.65
C GLU A 29 -5.27 33.62 5.25
N ILE A 30 -4.70 32.40 5.29
CA ILE A 30 -3.34 32.17 5.77
C ILE A 30 -2.41 33.06 4.96
N SER A 31 -1.74 34.00 5.62
CA SER A 31 -0.89 34.97 4.93
C SER A 31 0.26 34.24 4.20
N PRO A 32 0.73 34.75 3.05
CA PRO A 32 1.89 34.19 2.33
C PRO A 32 3.13 34.00 3.22
N GLN A 33 3.29 34.81 4.27
CA GLN A 33 4.39 34.71 5.25
C GLN A 33 4.22 33.53 6.23
N GLY A 34 2.99 33.14 6.58
CA GLY A 34 2.72 31.93 7.36
C GLY A 34 3.08 30.66 6.59
N TRP A 35 2.83 30.65 5.27
CA TRP A 35 3.26 29.59 4.37
C TRP A 35 4.79 29.49 4.27
N GLU A 36 5.50 30.62 4.15
CA GLU A 36 6.96 30.63 4.06
C GLU A 36 7.65 30.13 5.35
N GLN A 37 7.13 30.48 6.53
CA GLN A 37 7.66 29.98 7.80
C GLN A 37 7.41 28.48 7.99
N TYR A 38 6.24 27.99 7.58
CA TYR A 38 5.90 26.58 7.62
C TYR A 38 6.75 25.76 6.62
N HIS A 39 6.97 26.27 5.40
CA HIS A 39 7.87 25.70 4.41
C HIS A 39 9.35 25.70 4.86
N SER A 40 9.80 26.75 5.54
CA SER A 40 11.15 26.83 6.12
C SER A 40 11.38 25.78 7.23
N LEU A 41 10.37 25.56 8.09
CA LEU A 41 10.41 24.52 9.12
C LEU A 41 10.49 23.11 8.52
N LEU A 42 9.76 22.90 7.42
CA LEU A 42 9.73 21.63 6.71
C LEU A 42 10.97 21.39 5.87
N ASN A 43 11.70 22.43 5.43
CA ASN A 43 12.95 22.28 4.67
C ASN A 43 14.17 21.83 5.52
N THR A 44 14.01 21.63 6.83
CA THR A 44 14.98 20.94 7.70
C THR A 44 14.68 19.43 7.84
N VAL A 45 14.24 18.84 6.72
CA VAL A 45 13.10 17.90 6.56
C VAL A 45 13.12 16.61 7.37
N ASP A 46 14.25 15.98 7.68
CA ASP A 46 14.20 14.59 8.16
C ASP A 46 13.84 14.47 9.66
N GLY A 47 14.30 15.41 10.49
CA GLY A 47 14.02 15.41 11.92
C GLY A 47 12.60 15.88 12.27
N THR A 48 12.14 16.92 11.57
CA THR A 48 10.87 17.63 11.86
C THR A 48 9.66 16.83 11.38
N LEU A 49 9.71 16.25 10.17
CA LEU A 49 8.59 15.46 9.65
C LEU A 49 8.43 14.15 10.44
N ALA A 50 9.51 13.46 10.76
CA ALA A 50 9.43 12.25 11.59
C ALA A 50 8.89 12.55 13.00
N ALA A 51 9.20 13.72 13.58
CA ALA A 51 8.63 14.15 14.85
C ALA A 51 7.12 14.45 14.73
N LEU A 52 6.70 15.14 13.67
CA LEU A 52 5.29 15.41 13.41
C LEU A 52 4.49 14.11 13.22
N LEU A 53 5.00 13.16 12.42
CA LEU A 53 4.35 11.87 12.20
C LEU A 53 4.17 11.09 13.53
N ARG A 54 5.19 11.10 14.39
CA ARG A 54 5.10 10.49 15.74
C ARG A 54 4.12 11.21 16.66
N LEU A 55 4.02 12.54 16.56
CA LEU A 55 3.08 13.33 17.35
C LEU A 55 1.65 13.05 16.89
N ALA A 56 1.39 13.12 15.58
CA ALA A 56 0.10 12.81 14.98
C ALA A 56 -0.34 11.37 15.27
N ASP A 57 0.59 10.43 15.42
CA ASP A 57 0.26 9.06 15.81
C ASP A 57 -0.31 8.94 17.24
N ARG A 58 0.10 9.85 18.14
CA ARG A 58 -0.23 9.81 19.56
C ARG A 58 -1.31 10.80 19.96
N ASP A 59 -1.55 11.80 19.12
CA ASP A 59 -2.43 12.92 19.38
C ASP A 59 -3.44 13.10 18.24
N ALA A 60 -4.69 12.74 18.51
CA ALA A 60 -5.78 12.76 17.54
C ALA A 60 -6.08 14.18 17.03
N GLU A 61 -5.86 15.20 17.86
CA GLU A 61 -6.02 16.59 17.47
C GLU A 61 -4.95 16.98 16.43
N THR A 62 -3.68 16.68 16.68
CA THR A 62 -2.60 16.88 15.71
C THR A 62 -2.88 16.11 14.41
N LEU A 63 -3.34 14.86 14.49
CA LEU A 63 -3.73 14.10 13.29
C LEU A 63 -4.83 14.83 12.50
N THR A 64 -5.87 15.30 13.17
CA THR A 64 -6.99 16.03 12.55
C THR A 64 -6.51 17.31 11.87
N ARG A 65 -5.65 18.08 12.53
CA ARG A 65 -5.02 19.29 11.98
C ARG A 65 -4.15 18.99 10.75
N CYS A 66 -3.44 17.86 10.75
CA CYS A 66 -2.65 17.43 9.60
C CYS A 66 -3.51 16.93 8.42
N LEU A 67 -4.78 16.58 8.63
CA LEU A 67 -5.66 16.07 7.58
C LEU A 67 -6.55 17.14 6.94
N VAL A 68 -6.36 18.41 7.28
CA VAL A 68 -7.12 19.51 6.64
C VAL A 68 -6.74 19.62 5.15
N PRO A 69 -7.70 19.84 4.24
CA PRO A 69 -7.45 19.83 2.79
C PRO A 69 -6.37 20.81 2.32
N GLU A 70 -6.20 21.93 3.02
CA GLU A 70 -5.24 22.99 2.74
C GLU A 70 -3.79 22.48 2.81
N LEU A 71 -3.53 21.45 3.62
CA LEU A 71 -2.20 20.86 3.80
C LEU A 71 -1.92 19.72 2.81
N GLU A 72 -2.91 19.20 2.08
CA GLU A 72 -2.72 18.09 1.14
C GLU A 72 -1.65 18.37 0.06
N PRO A 73 -1.59 19.55 -0.58
CA PRO A 73 -0.54 19.86 -1.55
C PRO A 73 0.87 19.76 -0.96
N LEU A 74 1.03 20.18 0.29
CA LEU A 74 2.30 20.06 0.99
C LEU A 74 2.65 18.59 1.27
N TRP A 75 1.69 17.79 1.71
CA TRP A 75 1.92 16.38 1.97
C TRP A 75 2.25 15.60 0.70
N GLU A 76 1.69 15.96 -0.44
CA GLU A 76 2.10 15.41 -1.74
C GLU A 76 3.53 15.78 -2.10
N LEU A 77 3.98 17.01 -1.80
CA LEU A 77 5.38 17.40 -1.96
C LEU A 77 6.30 16.58 -1.06
N CYS A 78 5.92 16.35 0.20
CA CYS A 78 6.65 15.48 1.11
C CYS A 78 6.69 14.04 0.59
N TRP A 79 5.55 13.50 0.14
CA TRP A 79 5.43 12.15 -0.42
C TRP A 79 6.32 11.97 -1.65
N ALA A 80 6.30 12.90 -2.60
CA ALA A 80 7.12 12.84 -3.81
C ALA A 80 8.63 12.88 -3.52
N LYS A 81 9.03 13.47 -2.38
CA LYS A 81 10.41 13.51 -1.88
C LYS A 81 10.80 12.25 -1.10
N MET A 82 9.85 11.46 -0.62
CA MET A 82 10.13 10.20 0.07
C MET A 82 10.67 9.20 -0.93
N ASN A 83 12.00 9.07 -1.01
CA ASN A 83 12.62 8.02 -1.79
C ASN A 83 12.73 6.78 -0.90
N VAL A 84 12.02 5.71 -1.27
CA VAL A 84 12.34 4.39 -0.76
C VAL A 84 13.58 3.94 -1.51
N GLN A 85 14.76 4.12 -0.91
CA GLN A 85 15.91 3.36 -1.40
C GLN A 85 15.53 1.88 -1.31
N PRO A 86 15.66 1.10 -2.41
CA PRO A 86 15.39 -0.32 -2.36
C PRO A 86 16.38 -0.97 -1.40
N THR A 87 15.98 -1.19 -0.14
CA THR A 87 16.74 -2.04 0.78
C THR A 87 16.22 -3.45 0.66
N LEU A 88 17.03 -4.32 0.05
CA LEU A 88 17.47 -5.64 0.51
C LEU A 88 17.80 -6.53 -0.70
N ASN A 89 19.10 -6.73 -0.92
CA ASN A 89 19.78 -7.68 -1.84
C ASN A 89 20.16 -7.23 -3.26
N GLU A 90 19.78 -6.05 -3.73
CA GLU A 90 20.37 -5.51 -4.97
C GLU A 90 21.66 -4.74 -4.66
N SER A 91 22.72 -5.14 -5.34
CA SER A 91 24.12 -5.00 -5.01
C SER A 91 24.64 -3.56 -4.88
N LEU A 92 25.74 -3.44 -4.14
CA LEU A 92 26.70 -2.33 -4.09
C LEU A 92 27.23 -1.84 -5.47
N GLU A 93 26.73 -2.39 -6.58
CA GLU A 93 27.12 -2.03 -7.95
C GLU A 93 26.18 -0.98 -8.58
N ASN A 94 24.99 -0.74 -8.02
CA ASN A 94 23.97 0.15 -8.60
C ASN A 94 23.75 1.46 -7.82
N ALA A 95 24.80 2.04 -7.24
CA ALA A 95 24.75 3.39 -6.63
C ALA A 95 24.28 4.51 -7.61
N ALA A 96 24.10 4.20 -8.89
CA ALA A 96 23.59 5.08 -9.94
C ALA A 96 22.12 4.83 -10.33
N ALA A 97 21.34 4.05 -9.54
CA ALA A 97 19.92 3.88 -9.83
C ALA A 97 19.22 5.25 -9.85
N PRO A 98 18.57 5.64 -10.97
CA PRO A 98 18.00 6.97 -11.10
C PRO A 98 16.95 7.20 -10.02
N TYR A 99 16.93 8.41 -9.46
CA TYR A 99 15.90 8.84 -8.53
C TYR A 99 14.51 8.64 -9.15
N ARG A 100 13.62 7.94 -8.42
CA ARG A 100 12.25 7.67 -8.87
C ARG A 100 11.28 8.18 -7.80
N PRO A 101 10.76 9.41 -7.96
CA PRO A 101 9.85 9.98 -6.96
C PRO A 101 8.59 9.12 -6.84
N LEU A 102 8.02 9.05 -5.64
CA LEU A 102 6.69 8.47 -5.48
C LEU A 102 5.65 9.36 -6.15
N LEU A 103 4.72 8.74 -6.86
CA LEU A 103 3.67 9.44 -7.59
C LEU A 103 2.41 9.61 -6.72
N PRO A 104 1.58 10.64 -6.99
CA PRO A 104 0.33 10.87 -6.27
C PRO A 104 -0.62 9.66 -6.32
N GLN A 105 -1.33 9.40 -5.22
CA GLN A 105 -2.37 8.39 -5.13
C GLN A 105 -3.68 9.05 -4.69
N PRO A 106 -4.59 9.38 -5.62
CA PRO A 106 -5.76 10.23 -5.32
C PRO A 106 -6.79 9.55 -4.41
N TYR A 107 -6.65 8.26 -4.14
CA TYR A 107 -7.55 7.48 -3.29
C TYR A 107 -7.13 7.42 -1.82
N LEU A 108 -5.96 7.96 -1.48
CA LEU A 108 -5.44 7.93 -0.12
C LEU A 108 -4.79 9.28 0.23
N PRO A 109 -5.26 9.99 1.27
CA PRO A 109 -4.64 11.24 1.70
C PRO A 109 -3.14 11.10 1.88
N ALA A 110 -2.37 12.05 1.37
CA ALA A 110 -0.92 12.01 1.36
C ALA A 110 -0.34 11.91 2.78
N PHE A 111 -0.97 12.53 3.77
CA PHE A 111 -0.53 12.40 5.16
C PHE A 111 -0.66 10.95 5.68
N TYR A 112 -1.73 10.23 5.33
CA TYR A 112 -1.86 8.81 5.69
C TYR A 112 -0.83 7.94 4.97
N ARG A 113 -0.48 8.27 3.72
CA ARG A 113 0.61 7.60 2.99
C ARG A 113 1.95 7.78 3.69
N LEU A 114 2.25 9.00 4.14
CA LEU A 114 3.47 9.31 4.91
C LEU A 114 3.51 8.55 6.24
N LEU A 115 2.41 8.52 7.00
CA LEU A 115 2.30 7.73 8.22
C LEU A 115 2.48 6.23 7.97
N GLY A 116 1.82 5.69 6.95
CA GLY A 116 1.95 4.28 6.55
C GLY A 116 3.40 3.92 6.20
N LEU A 117 4.08 4.78 5.44
CA LEU A 117 5.49 4.59 5.09
C LEU A 117 6.40 4.67 6.33
N HIS A 118 6.13 5.60 7.24
CA HIS A 118 6.86 5.71 8.50
C HIS A 118 6.72 4.44 9.35
N PHE A 119 5.50 3.94 9.54
CA PHE A 119 5.25 2.71 10.30
C PHE A 119 5.85 1.49 9.61
N PHE A 120 5.81 1.42 8.27
CA PHE A 120 6.48 0.37 7.52
C PHE A 120 7.98 0.35 7.83
N HIS A 121 8.68 1.48 7.66
CA HIS A 121 10.13 1.55 7.95
C HIS A 121 10.48 1.22 9.40
N CYS A 122 9.65 1.61 10.36
CA CYS A 122 9.86 1.24 11.76
C CYS A 122 9.55 -0.24 12.03
N GLY A 123 8.49 -0.76 11.40
CA GLY A 123 7.97 -2.11 11.56
C GLY A 123 8.76 -3.20 10.85
N SER A 124 9.51 -2.85 9.80
CA SER A 124 10.41 -3.78 9.09
C SER A 124 11.65 -4.17 9.91
N LYS A 125 11.86 -3.58 11.09
CA LYS A 125 12.92 -3.96 12.01
C LYS A 125 12.53 -5.20 12.84
N PRO A 126 13.50 -6.08 13.19
CA PRO A 126 13.22 -7.22 14.06
C PRO A 126 12.50 -6.83 15.35
N GLY A 127 11.46 -7.58 15.72
CA GLY A 127 10.67 -7.34 16.93
C GLY A 127 9.61 -6.22 16.84
N GLN A 128 9.48 -5.54 15.70
CA GLN A 128 8.54 -4.41 15.51
C GLN A 128 7.29 -4.77 14.69
N ARG A 129 6.90 -6.05 14.66
CA ARG A 129 5.77 -6.56 13.85
C ARG A 129 4.45 -5.80 14.07
N ALA A 130 4.19 -5.32 15.28
CA ALA A 130 2.98 -4.54 15.57
C ALA A 130 2.90 -3.25 14.72
N LEU A 131 4.03 -2.56 14.49
CA LEU A 131 4.07 -1.37 13.63
C LEU A 131 3.89 -1.74 12.15
N LEU A 132 4.39 -2.90 11.72
CA LEU A 132 4.17 -3.41 10.38
C LEU A 132 2.68 -3.72 10.13
N VAL A 133 2.03 -4.38 11.10
CA VAL A 133 0.58 -4.62 11.07
C VAL A 133 -0.20 -3.31 11.04
N LYS A 134 0.19 -2.33 11.88
CA LYS A 134 -0.41 -1.00 11.87
C LYS A 134 -0.30 -0.35 10.49
N ALA A 135 0.89 -0.34 9.89
CA ALA A 135 1.12 0.22 8.55
C ALA A 135 0.23 -0.41 7.47
N ALA A 136 -0.04 -1.71 7.56
CA ALA A 136 -0.83 -2.46 6.58
C ALA A 136 -2.35 -2.25 6.70
N GLN A 137 -2.83 -1.75 7.85
CA GLN A 137 -4.24 -1.55 8.13
C GLN A 137 -4.73 -0.16 7.74
N ALA A 138 -6.06 0.00 7.64
CA ALA A 138 -6.68 1.30 7.51
C ALA A 138 -6.37 2.17 8.75
N PRO A 139 -6.23 3.49 8.60
CA PRO A 139 -6.39 4.25 7.37
C PRO A 139 -5.15 4.23 6.46
N TYR A 140 -3.99 3.73 6.92
CA TYR A 140 -2.72 3.89 6.20
C TYR A 140 -2.59 3.04 4.95
N SER A 141 -3.10 1.80 5.00
CA SER A 141 -3.11 0.82 3.90
C SER A 141 -1.81 0.85 3.09
N ASN A 142 -0.66 0.69 3.75
CA ASN A 142 0.63 0.74 3.06
C ASN A 142 0.86 -0.58 2.30
N PHE A 143 1.00 -0.49 0.97
CA PHE A 143 1.21 -1.65 0.11
C PHE A 143 2.44 -2.48 0.51
N GLN A 144 3.57 -1.83 0.83
CA GLN A 144 4.80 -2.54 1.18
C GLN A 144 4.66 -3.31 2.49
N ALA A 145 3.95 -2.74 3.46
CA ALA A 145 3.62 -3.43 4.70
C ALA A 145 2.69 -4.64 4.46
N GLN A 146 1.67 -4.48 3.62
CA GLN A 146 0.77 -5.58 3.25
C GLN A 146 1.53 -6.70 2.53
N ARG A 147 2.38 -6.36 1.55
CA ARG A 147 3.25 -7.31 0.85
C ARG A 147 4.18 -8.05 1.82
N ALA A 148 4.89 -7.33 2.68
CA ALA A 148 5.81 -7.94 3.64
C ALA A 148 5.09 -8.90 4.61
N LEU A 149 3.89 -8.56 5.08
CA LEU A 149 3.09 -9.44 5.91
C LEU A 149 2.62 -10.68 5.14
N VAL A 150 2.16 -10.52 3.90
CA VAL A 150 1.80 -11.64 3.03
C VAL A 150 2.97 -12.59 2.88
N GLU A 151 4.16 -12.09 2.54
CA GLU A 151 5.37 -12.89 2.38
C GLU A 151 5.75 -13.62 3.68
N GLN A 152 5.64 -12.96 4.84
CA GLN A 152 5.87 -13.60 6.15
C GLN A 152 4.86 -14.73 6.42
N TYR A 153 3.56 -14.49 6.19
CA TYR A 153 2.54 -15.52 6.39
C TYR A 153 2.71 -16.69 5.41
N LEU A 154 3.08 -16.43 4.16
CA LEU A 154 3.37 -17.50 3.20
C LEU A 154 4.59 -18.34 3.64
N ALA A 155 5.62 -17.72 4.24
CA ALA A 155 6.78 -18.43 4.79
C ALA A 155 6.47 -19.24 6.07
N ASP A 156 5.34 -18.96 6.71
CA ASP A 156 4.86 -19.66 7.90
C ASP A 156 3.78 -20.71 7.57
N LEU A 157 3.50 -20.96 6.27
CA LEU A 157 2.67 -22.09 5.85
C LEU A 157 3.26 -23.40 6.39
N GLY A 158 2.41 -24.19 7.04
CA GLY A 158 2.80 -25.44 7.72
C GLY A 158 3.30 -25.27 9.16
N LYS A 159 3.59 -24.04 9.61
CA LYS A 159 3.96 -23.74 11.01
C LYS A 159 2.78 -23.16 11.79
N ASP A 160 2.00 -22.30 11.16
CA ASP A 160 0.83 -21.65 11.75
C ASP A 160 -0.42 -21.99 10.92
N PRO A 161 -1.44 -22.66 11.50
CA PRO A 161 -2.67 -22.99 10.80
C PRO A 161 -3.46 -21.75 10.34
N ALA A 162 -3.26 -20.58 10.95
CA ALA A 162 -3.91 -19.33 10.57
C ALA A 162 -3.17 -18.56 9.47
N ALA A 163 -1.92 -18.94 9.14
CA ALA A 163 -1.07 -18.21 8.22
C ALA A 163 -1.70 -18.04 6.83
N LEU A 164 -2.31 -19.10 6.29
CA LEU A 164 -3.03 -19.07 5.01
C LEU A 164 -4.12 -17.99 5.01
N SER A 165 -4.96 -17.98 6.05
CA SER A 165 -6.06 -17.03 6.18
C SER A 165 -5.55 -15.60 6.29
N PHE A 166 -4.49 -15.36 7.08
CA PHE A 166 -3.91 -14.04 7.22
C PHE A 166 -3.23 -13.53 5.94
N ALA A 167 -2.52 -14.39 5.20
CA ALA A 167 -1.96 -14.04 3.90
C ALA A 167 -3.05 -13.57 2.94
N LEU A 168 -4.15 -14.33 2.83
CA LEU A 168 -5.27 -13.96 1.95
C LEU A 168 -5.98 -12.68 2.40
N VAL A 169 -6.17 -12.46 3.70
CA VAL A 169 -6.78 -11.22 4.21
C VAL A 169 -5.93 -10.01 3.83
N MET A 170 -4.61 -10.08 4.03
CA MET A 170 -3.73 -8.95 3.70
C MET A 170 -3.63 -8.71 2.20
N ALA A 171 -3.54 -9.78 1.40
CA ALA A 171 -3.50 -9.65 -0.06
C ALA A 171 -4.83 -9.12 -0.65
N LYS A 172 -5.98 -9.52 -0.10
CA LYS A 172 -7.29 -8.96 -0.48
C LYS A 172 -7.41 -7.47 -0.12
N LYS A 173 -6.91 -7.07 1.05
CA LYS A 173 -6.83 -5.65 1.43
C LYS A 173 -5.97 -4.86 0.44
N ALA A 174 -4.83 -5.43 0.02
CA ALA A 174 -4.00 -4.81 -0.99
C ALA A 174 -4.71 -4.66 -2.34
N ALA A 175 -5.42 -5.70 -2.80
CA ALA A 175 -6.22 -5.65 -4.03
C ALA A 175 -7.31 -4.57 -3.98
N ALA A 176 -7.99 -4.45 -2.83
CA ALA A 176 -9.07 -3.48 -2.64
C ALA A 176 -8.62 -2.02 -2.65
N VAL A 177 -7.39 -1.73 -2.22
CA VAL A 177 -6.88 -0.35 -2.10
C VAL A 177 -5.95 0.01 -3.26
N HIS A 178 -5.04 -0.88 -3.63
CA HIS A 178 -3.97 -0.58 -4.59
C HIS A 178 -4.27 -1.07 -6.00
N HIS A 179 -5.37 -1.78 -6.21
CA HIS A 179 -5.83 -2.27 -7.51
C HIS A 179 -4.76 -3.14 -8.20
N THR A 180 -4.26 -2.81 -9.40
CA THR A 180 -3.35 -3.69 -10.15
C THR A 180 -2.22 -4.33 -9.33
N PRO A 181 -1.33 -3.59 -8.63
CA PRO A 181 -0.30 -4.20 -7.79
C PRO A 181 -0.88 -5.09 -6.66
N GLY A 182 -2.03 -4.73 -6.10
CA GLY A 182 -2.72 -5.54 -5.10
C GLY A 182 -3.30 -6.84 -5.65
N TYR A 183 -3.91 -6.80 -6.84
CA TYR A 183 -4.39 -8.00 -7.53
C TYR A 183 -3.25 -8.90 -8.00
N VAL A 184 -2.11 -8.34 -8.41
CA VAL A 184 -0.89 -9.11 -8.68
C VAL A 184 -0.38 -9.79 -7.41
N LEU A 185 -0.33 -9.10 -6.28
CA LEU A 185 0.04 -9.69 -4.99
C LEU A 185 -0.93 -10.80 -4.58
N LEU A 186 -2.24 -10.60 -4.72
CA LEU A 186 -3.26 -11.60 -4.44
C LEU A 186 -3.13 -12.83 -5.33
N ALA A 187 -2.94 -12.64 -6.64
CA ALA A 187 -2.73 -13.73 -7.58
C ALA A 187 -1.49 -14.56 -7.21
N LYS A 188 -0.36 -13.88 -6.93
CA LYS A 188 0.87 -14.56 -6.49
C LYS A 188 0.65 -15.35 -5.20
N SER A 189 -0.02 -14.74 -4.22
CA SER A 189 -0.28 -15.40 -2.93
C SER A 189 -1.11 -16.66 -3.10
N GLN A 190 -2.15 -16.61 -3.92
CA GLN A 190 -2.99 -17.76 -4.23
C GLN A 190 -2.21 -18.83 -4.99
N PHE A 191 -1.36 -18.44 -5.93
CA PHE A 191 -0.49 -19.38 -6.64
C PHE A 191 0.47 -20.11 -5.69
N ASP A 192 1.11 -19.38 -4.77
CA ASP A 192 2.02 -19.95 -3.77
C ASP A 192 1.28 -20.91 -2.81
N ILE A 193 0.07 -20.54 -2.38
CA ILE A 193 -0.80 -21.40 -1.57
C ILE A 193 -1.21 -22.66 -2.36
N GLY A 194 -1.58 -22.51 -3.64
CA GLY A 194 -1.89 -23.63 -4.52
C GLY A 194 -0.71 -24.60 -4.66
N CYS A 195 0.51 -24.08 -4.79
CA CYS A 195 1.72 -24.89 -4.78
C CYS A 195 1.92 -25.65 -3.47
N TYR A 196 1.72 -24.97 -2.32
CA TYR A 196 1.83 -25.59 -0.99
C TYR A 196 0.84 -26.74 -0.78
N LEU A 197 -0.40 -26.57 -1.26
CA LEU A 197 -1.47 -27.57 -1.08
C LEU A 197 -1.42 -28.71 -2.10
N HIS A 198 -0.59 -28.63 -3.14
CA HIS A 198 -0.66 -29.53 -4.30
C HIS A 198 -0.65 -31.02 -3.95
N ASP A 199 0.23 -31.42 -3.03
CA ASP A 199 0.42 -32.82 -2.67
C ASP A 199 -0.54 -33.28 -1.56
N SER A 200 -1.06 -32.36 -0.74
CA SER A 200 -1.91 -32.67 0.43
C SER A 200 -3.40 -32.52 0.17
N ASP A 201 -3.79 -31.58 -0.69
CA ASP A 201 -5.18 -31.19 -0.95
C ASP A 201 -5.29 -30.63 -2.38
N ARG A 202 -5.38 -31.56 -3.33
CA ARG A 202 -5.38 -31.25 -4.76
C ARG A 202 -6.57 -30.40 -5.20
N GLU A 203 -7.76 -30.66 -4.64
CA GLU A 203 -8.97 -29.90 -4.98
C GLU A 203 -8.81 -28.43 -4.58
N ARG A 204 -8.38 -28.15 -3.35
CA ARG A 204 -8.12 -26.77 -2.94
C ARG A 204 -6.97 -26.14 -3.71
N SER A 205 -5.93 -26.91 -4.03
CA SER A 205 -4.82 -26.46 -4.87
C SER A 205 -5.33 -25.95 -6.23
N GLU A 206 -6.18 -26.72 -6.91
CA GLU A 206 -6.81 -26.34 -8.18
C GLU A 206 -7.65 -25.06 -8.03
N MET A 207 -8.49 -24.96 -7.00
CA MET A 207 -9.27 -23.74 -6.73
C MET A 207 -8.38 -22.51 -6.55
N PHE A 208 -7.25 -22.64 -5.84
CA PHE A 208 -6.33 -21.52 -5.64
C PHE A 208 -5.64 -21.09 -6.94
N PHE A 209 -5.29 -22.04 -7.81
CA PHE A 209 -4.75 -21.74 -9.13
C PHE A 209 -5.75 -21.03 -10.04
N GLU A 210 -7.02 -21.45 -10.03
CA GLU A 210 -8.11 -20.76 -10.72
C GLU A 210 -8.26 -19.31 -10.27
N GLN A 211 -8.32 -19.09 -8.95
CA GLN A 211 -8.41 -17.74 -8.41
C GLN A 211 -7.18 -16.90 -8.72
N ALA A 212 -5.99 -17.50 -8.71
CA ALA A 212 -4.75 -16.82 -9.05
C ALA A 212 -4.79 -16.30 -10.50
N TYR A 213 -5.19 -17.15 -11.46
CA TYR A 213 -5.34 -16.76 -12.85
C TYR A 213 -6.40 -15.67 -13.02
N LYS A 214 -7.58 -15.84 -12.43
CA LYS A 214 -8.65 -14.83 -12.45
C LYS A 214 -8.17 -13.46 -11.97
N ASN A 215 -7.41 -13.42 -10.87
CA ASN A 215 -6.88 -12.18 -10.32
C ASN A 215 -5.80 -11.53 -11.21
N LEU A 216 -5.02 -12.30 -11.97
CA LEU A 216 -4.14 -11.73 -13.01
C LEU A 216 -4.95 -11.08 -14.14
N VAL A 217 -6.05 -11.68 -14.57
CA VAL A 217 -6.95 -11.07 -15.58
C VAL A 217 -7.55 -9.76 -15.07
N ILE A 218 -7.99 -9.72 -13.80
CA ILE A 218 -8.46 -8.47 -13.18
C ILE A 218 -7.35 -7.41 -13.15
N ALA A 219 -6.13 -7.81 -12.76
CA ALA A 219 -4.98 -6.90 -12.71
C ALA A 219 -4.67 -6.28 -14.08
N GLU A 220 -4.72 -7.08 -15.15
CA GLU A 220 -4.51 -6.65 -16.54
C GLU A 220 -5.56 -5.63 -16.99
N VAL A 221 -6.85 -5.88 -16.70
CA VAL A 221 -7.92 -4.93 -17.01
C VAL A 221 -7.72 -3.57 -16.31
N LEU A 222 -7.22 -3.59 -15.08
CA LEU A 222 -6.99 -2.40 -14.27
C LEU A 222 -5.68 -1.66 -14.59
N GLN A 223 -4.70 -2.34 -15.21
CA GLN A 223 -3.36 -1.82 -15.44
C GLN A 223 -3.32 -0.44 -16.11
N PRO A 224 -4.12 -0.15 -17.16
CA PRO A 224 -4.13 1.17 -17.80
C PRO A 224 -4.52 2.33 -16.86
N TYR A 225 -5.21 2.03 -15.76
CA TYR A 225 -5.73 3.01 -14.80
C TYR A 225 -4.88 3.13 -13.52
N CYS A 226 -3.91 2.24 -13.34
CA CYS A 226 -3.17 2.07 -12.08
C CYS A 226 -1.68 2.38 -12.19
N GLN A 227 -1.27 3.22 -13.14
CA GLN A 227 0.15 3.51 -13.41
C GLN A 227 0.88 4.06 -12.18
N ASN A 228 0.27 4.99 -11.45
CA ASN A 228 0.87 5.54 -10.21
C ASN A 228 0.98 4.47 -9.11
N SER A 229 -0.03 3.61 -8.96
CA SER A 229 0.01 2.50 -7.99
C SER A 229 1.12 1.52 -8.34
N LEU A 230 1.26 1.13 -9.61
CA LEU A 230 2.32 0.25 -10.10
C LEU A 230 3.71 0.85 -9.88
N HIS A 231 3.88 2.12 -10.23
CA HIS A 231 5.13 2.84 -10.02
C HIS A 231 5.52 2.86 -8.54
N ASN A 232 4.59 3.19 -7.64
CA ASN A 232 4.89 3.24 -6.20
C ASN A 232 5.12 1.85 -5.59
N ALA A 233 4.37 0.84 -6.02
CA ALA A 233 4.48 -0.53 -5.54
C ALA A 233 5.82 -1.18 -5.91
N TYR A 234 6.35 -0.85 -7.09
CA TYR A 234 7.54 -1.49 -7.67
C TYR A 234 8.65 -0.49 -7.98
N HIS A 235 8.64 0.68 -7.36
CA HIS A 235 9.66 1.72 -7.50
C HIS A 235 9.99 2.05 -8.97
N GLY A 236 8.96 2.14 -9.82
CA GLY A 236 9.07 2.38 -11.26
C GLY A 236 9.76 1.27 -12.07
N LEU A 237 10.13 0.13 -11.45
CA LEU A 237 10.74 -1.01 -12.14
C LEU A 237 9.70 -1.87 -12.87
N GLY A 238 8.41 -1.57 -12.65
CA GLY A 238 7.32 -2.32 -13.25
C GLY A 238 7.14 -3.69 -12.59
N ILE A 239 6.41 -4.56 -13.27
CA ILE A 239 5.90 -5.83 -12.71
C ILE A 239 7.02 -6.86 -12.51
N ILE A 240 8.20 -6.64 -13.09
CA ILE A 240 9.36 -7.53 -12.89
C ILE A 240 9.71 -7.75 -11.41
N GLN A 241 9.49 -6.73 -10.55
CA GLN A 241 9.74 -6.79 -9.11
C GLN A 241 8.59 -7.43 -8.30
N SER A 242 7.48 -7.76 -8.96
CA SER A 242 6.32 -8.38 -8.33
C SER A 242 6.42 -9.90 -8.26
N ASN A 243 7.33 -10.51 -9.01
CA ASN A 243 7.35 -11.95 -9.22
C ASN A 243 8.78 -12.50 -9.17
N GLY A 244 8.93 -13.70 -8.62
CA GLY A 244 10.22 -14.39 -8.53
C GLY A 244 10.73 -14.95 -9.87
N PHE A 245 9.99 -14.71 -10.97
CA PHE A 245 10.29 -15.25 -12.29
C PHE A 245 10.97 -14.24 -13.22
N GLY A 246 11.06 -12.96 -12.82
CA GLY A 246 11.62 -11.90 -13.65
C GLY A 246 10.78 -11.54 -14.88
N LEU A 247 9.47 -11.80 -14.85
CA LEU A 247 8.57 -11.54 -15.97
C LEU A 247 8.09 -10.09 -15.96
N ALA A 248 8.13 -9.44 -17.13
CA ALA A 248 7.90 -8.00 -17.25
C ALA A 248 6.41 -7.62 -17.42
N THR A 249 5.56 -8.55 -17.85
CA THR A 249 4.14 -8.28 -18.15
C THR A 249 3.19 -9.21 -17.41
N ILE A 250 1.94 -8.76 -17.21
CA ILE A 250 0.87 -9.59 -16.63
C ILE A 250 0.52 -10.76 -17.56
N SER A 251 0.54 -10.53 -18.88
CA SER A 251 0.30 -11.58 -19.87
C SER A 251 1.36 -12.69 -19.84
N ASP A 252 2.63 -12.33 -19.63
CA ASP A 252 3.70 -13.31 -19.42
C ASP A 252 3.47 -14.12 -18.13
N LEU A 253 3.03 -13.46 -17.06
CA LEU A 253 2.69 -14.13 -15.79
C LEU A 253 1.51 -15.09 -15.95
N GLN A 254 0.45 -14.70 -16.68
CA GLN A 254 -0.69 -15.56 -17.00
C GLN A 254 -0.22 -16.81 -17.76
N THR A 255 0.59 -16.61 -18.81
CA THR A 255 1.15 -17.70 -19.61
C THR A 255 2.01 -18.63 -18.77
N HIS A 256 2.83 -18.07 -17.88
CA HIS A 256 3.67 -18.83 -16.95
C HIS A 256 2.83 -19.67 -15.99
N PHE A 257 1.78 -19.10 -15.39
CA PHE A 257 0.90 -19.82 -14.47
C PHE A 257 0.22 -21.00 -15.16
N VAL A 258 -0.36 -20.77 -16.35
CA VAL A 258 -1.00 -21.84 -17.14
C VAL A 258 -0.02 -22.98 -17.40
N ARG A 259 1.17 -22.67 -17.93
CA ARG A 259 2.20 -23.69 -18.22
C ARG A 259 2.65 -24.47 -16.98
N PHE A 260 2.81 -23.78 -15.85
CA PHE A 260 3.19 -24.43 -14.59
C PHE A 260 2.10 -25.39 -14.11
N ILE A 261 0.83 -24.96 -14.14
CA ILE A 261 -0.33 -25.73 -13.68
C ILE A 261 -0.53 -26.96 -14.57
N GLU A 262 -0.48 -26.78 -15.90
CA GLU A 262 -0.58 -27.88 -16.88
C GLU A 262 0.59 -28.86 -16.74
N GLY A 263 1.80 -28.37 -16.49
CA GLY A 263 2.99 -29.20 -16.22
C GLY A 263 2.86 -30.07 -14.98
N ARG A 264 1.96 -29.74 -14.05
CA ARG A 264 1.60 -30.55 -12.87
C ARG A 264 0.38 -31.46 -13.09
N GLY A 265 -0.10 -31.57 -14.34
CA GLY A 265 -1.24 -32.40 -14.69
C GLY A 265 -2.57 -31.91 -14.14
N LEU A 266 -2.66 -30.62 -13.78
CA LEU A 266 -3.91 -29.97 -13.41
C LEU A 266 -4.50 -29.30 -14.66
N LYS A 267 -5.83 -29.24 -14.74
CA LYS A 267 -6.52 -28.56 -15.84
C LYS A 267 -7.16 -27.29 -15.30
N LEU A 268 -6.71 -26.15 -15.81
CA LEU A 268 -7.27 -24.85 -15.47
C LEU A 268 -8.44 -24.54 -16.42
N ASN A 269 -9.60 -24.12 -15.89
CA ASN A 269 -10.67 -23.59 -16.74
C ASN A 269 -10.36 -22.14 -17.17
N VAL A 270 -9.37 -22.00 -18.05
CA VAL A 270 -8.85 -20.70 -18.51
C VAL A 270 -9.96 -19.82 -19.09
N LEU A 271 -10.85 -20.40 -19.89
CA LEU A 271 -11.94 -19.67 -20.53
C LEU A 271 -12.89 -19.06 -19.49
N GLU A 272 -13.34 -19.87 -18.53
CA GLU A 272 -14.24 -19.39 -17.48
C GLU A 272 -13.56 -18.35 -16.58
N MET A 273 -12.33 -18.60 -16.14
CA MET A 273 -11.60 -17.67 -15.28
C MET A 273 -11.29 -16.35 -15.99
N ASN A 274 -11.02 -16.39 -17.30
CA ASN A 274 -10.88 -15.19 -18.12
C ASN A 274 -12.19 -14.40 -18.18
N ASP A 275 -13.32 -15.05 -18.46
CA ASP A 275 -14.62 -14.37 -18.52
C ASP A 275 -15.05 -13.79 -17.17
N GLN A 276 -14.80 -14.50 -16.07
CA GLN A 276 -15.04 -13.97 -14.72
C GLN A 276 -14.13 -12.77 -14.42
N GLY A 277 -12.82 -12.90 -14.65
CA GLY A 277 -11.85 -11.84 -14.40
C GLY A 277 -12.12 -10.57 -15.23
N LEU A 278 -12.50 -10.74 -16.50
CA LEU A 278 -12.89 -9.62 -17.38
C LEU A 278 -14.15 -8.92 -16.86
N ARG A 279 -15.16 -9.65 -16.41
CA ARG A 279 -16.39 -9.07 -15.85
C ARG A 279 -16.12 -8.29 -14.56
N GLU A 280 -15.40 -8.89 -13.62
CA GLU A 280 -15.04 -8.25 -12.35
C GLU A 280 -14.15 -7.02 -12.57
N GLY A 281 -13.12 -7.13 -13.41
CA GLY A 281 -12.24 -6.02 -13.78
C GLY A 281 -13.00 -4.85 -14.40
N LYS A 282 -13.91 -5.12 -15.35
CA LYS A 282 -14.76 -4.08 -15.96
C LYS A 282 -15.68 -3.41 -14.94
N ALA A 283 -16.25 -4.17 -14.01
CA ALA A 283 -17.09 -3.62 -12.95
C ALA A 283 -16.30 -2.66 -12.04
N LEU A 284 -15.05 -3.01 -11.70
CA LEU A 284 -14.15 -2.13 -10.94
C LEU A 284 -13.80 -0.85 -11.73
N VAL A 285 -13.52 -0.96 -13.03
CA VAL A 285 -13.33 0.21 -13.91
C VAL A 285 -14.56 1.12 -13.88
N GLN A 286 -15.76 0.56 -14.00
CA GLN A 286 -17.01 1.33 -13.94
C GLN A 286 -17.30 1.92 -12.56
N THR A 287 -16.71 1.38 -11.49
CA THR A 287 -16.95 1.85 -10.12
C THR A 287 -16.00 2.99 -9.77
N PHE A 288 -14.72 2.82 -10.09
CA PHE A 288 -13.65 3.71 -9.63
C PHE A 288 -13.09 4.63 -10.72
N TYR A 289 -13.23 4.26 -11.99
CA TYR A 289 -12.50 4.88 -13.11
C TYR A 289 -13.42 5.40 -14.23
N ARG A 290 -14.71 5.62 -13.95
CA ARG A 290 -15.65 6.19 -14.91
C ARG A 290 -15.05 7.43 -15.58
N PRO A 291 -15.05 7.51 -16.92
CA PRO A 291 -14.68 8.73 -17.62
C PRO A 291 -15.73 9.79 -17.30
N THR A 292 -15.40 10.75 -16.45
CA THR A 292 -16.06 12.06 -16.51
C THR A 292 -15.83 12.61 -17.92
N GLN A 293 -16.87 13.20 -18.54
CA GLN A 293 -16.76 13.80 -19.88
C GLN A 293 -15.70 14.91 -19.96
N ALA A 294 -15.11 15.34 -18.84
CA ALA A 294 -13.85 16.04 -18.77
C ALA A 294 -12.80 15.16 -18.07
N GLY A 295 -11.82 14.68 -18.84
CA GLY A 295 -10.48 14.26 -18.40
C GLY A 295 -10.39 13.30 -17.20
N LYS A 296 -10.30 11.99 -17.49
CA LYS A 296 -9.58 10.93 -16.73
C LYS A 296 -9.15 11.26 -15.29
N GLN A 297 -10.09 11.50 -14.37
CA GLN A 297 -9.82 11.38 -12.94
C GLN A 297 -10.82 10.41 -12.31
N PRO A 298 -10.36 9.52 -11.42
CA PRO A 298 -11.24 8.58 -10.73
C PRO A 298 -12.30 9.33 -9.93
N LEU A 299 -13.55 8.91 -10.09
CA LEU A 299 -14.68 9.43 -9.31
C LEU A 299 -14.62 8.84 -7.90
N PHE A 300 -13.82 9.46 -7.03
CA PHE A 300 -14.04 9.29 -5.60
C PHE A 300 -15.24 10.14 -5.22
N LYS A 301 -16.44 9.56 -5.31
CA LYS A 301 -17.47 9.94 -4.33
C LYS A 301 -16.78 9.79 -2.97
N LYS A 302 -16.98 10.75 -2.06
CA LYS A 302 -16.82 10.51 -0.63
C LYS A 302 -17.75 9.35 -0.27
N SER A 303 -17.39 8.12 -0.61
CA SER A 303 -17.98 6.96 -0.02
C SER A 303 -17.64 7.14 1.44
N LYS A 304 -18.68 7.30 2.26
CA LYS A 304 -18.61 6.68 3.56
C LYS A 304 -18.23 5.23 3.26
N ILE A 305 -16.93 4.93 3.33
CA ILE A 305 -16.51 3.58 3.64
C ILE A 305 -17.11 3.39 5.01
N SER A 306 -18.36 2.93 5.05
CA SER A 306 -18.94 2.35 6.26
C SER A 306 -18.09 1.11 6.47
N PHE A 307 -17.03 1.28 7.26
CA PHE A 307 -16.37 0.18 7.91
C PHE A 307 -17.45 -0.47 8.76
N ASN A 308 -18.03 -1.55 8.28
CA ASN A 308 -18.82 -2.41 9.15
C ASN A 308 -17.84 -2.92 10.21
N GLU A 309 -17.99 -2.41 11.44
CA GLU A 309 -17.34 -2.87 12.67
C GLU A 309 -17.77 -4.32 13.05
N SER A 310 -18.22 -5.13 12.09
CA SER A 310 -18.73 -6.47 12.36
C SER A 310 -17.63 -7.55 12.45
N CYS A 311 -16.36 -7.17 12.62
CA CYS A 311 -15.26 -8.11 12.86
C CYS A 311 -14.60 -7.96 14.23
N GLU A 312 -15.12 -7.11 15.14
CA GLU A 312 -14.55 -6.96 16.49
C GLU A 312 -15.11 -7.95 17.54
N ASN A 313 -16.11 -8.77 17.21
CA ASN A 313 -16.67 -9.75 18.15
C ASN A 313 -16.49 -11.19 17.66
N THR A 314 -15.26 -11.72 17.64
CA THR A 314 -15.02 -13.18 17.69
C THR A 314 -13.57 -13.58 18.00
N TYR A 315 -12.88 -12.96 18.96
CA TYR A 315 -11.66 -13.58 19.50
C TYR A 315 -11.53 -13.34 21.01
N SER A 316 -12.22 -14.21 21.76
CA SER A 316 -11.85 -14.56 23.13
C SER A 316 -11.47 -16.04 23.13
N PHE A 317 -10.24 -16.32 23.57
CA PHE A 317 -9.51 -17.60 23.69
C PHE A 317 -8.77 -18.09 22.45
#